data_AF-A0A0L0FVC8-F1
#
_entry.id   AF-A0A0L0FVC8-F1
#
_cell.length_a   1.000
_cell.length_b   1.000
_cell.length_c   1.000
_cell.angle_alpha   90.00
_cell.angle_beta   90.00
_cell.angle_gamma   90.00
#
_symmetry.space_group_name_H-M   'P 1'
#
loop_
_entity.id
_entity.type
_entity.pdbx_description
1 polymer ?
#
loop_
_entity_poly.entity_id
_entity_poly.type
_entity_poly.pdbx_seq_one_letter_code
_entity_poly.pdbx_strand_id
1 'polypeptide(L)'
;MRTAQEYNMGMLDAILARKIRLIDYERMTNDRGERIVKFGRFAGVAGMMDVLNGLGNKLLGLARNYPDLGSLRGAVRALGNEIAKNGVPAPMMPFVCVFTGNGAVSKGAQEVFNELPHRYVSMEEMQFLVESGRADRRIAYGVVAEPRDYMKNTKYPR
;
A
#
# COMPACT_ATOMS: atom_id res chain seq x y z
N MET A 1 15.92 -11.67 19.93
CA MET A 1 15.73 -10.43 19.15
C MET A 1 16.63 -10.50 17.91
N ARG A 2 16.10 -10.42 16.69
CA ARG A 2 16.93 -10.49 15.45
C ARG A 2 17.51 -9.14 15.01
N THR A 3 17.09 -8.06 15.66
CA THR A 3 17.61 -6.70 15.46
C THR A 3 18.25 -6.27 16.78
N ALA A 4 19.57 -6.50 16.91
CA ALA A 4 20.33 -5.94 18.02
C ALA A 4 20.49 -4.44 17.75
N GLN A 5 19.59 -3.65 18.33
CA GLN A 5 19.65 -2.20 18.27
C GLN A 5 20.40 -1.72 19.51
N GLU A 6 21.61 -1.16 19.33
CA GLU A 6 22.51 -0.77 20.43
C GLU A 6 21.83 0.16 21.45
N TYR A 7 20.95 1.06 20.98
CA TYR A 7 20.21 1.97 21.84
C TYR A 7 19.22 1.30 22.81
N ASN A 8 18.79 0.05 22.53
CA ASN A 8 17.87 -0.68 23.40
C ASN A 8 18.58 -1.44 24.53
N MET A 9 19.91 -1.52 24.55
CA MET A 9 20.65 -2.34 25.51
C MET A 9 20.46 -1.85 26.95
N GLY A 10 20.48 -0.53 27.19
CA GLY A 10 20.24 0.02 28.53
C GLY A 10 18.82 -0.26 29.06
N MET A 11 17.82 -0.36 28.17
CA MET A 11 16.46 -0.79 28.54
C MET A 11 16.45 -2.27 28.96
N LEU A 12 17.17 -3.13 28.23
CA LEU A 12 17.26 -4.56 28.56
C LEU A 12 17.95 -4.80 29.90
N ASP A 13 19.03 -4.06 30.18
CA ASP A 13 19.73 -4.13 31.47
C ASP A 13 18.82 -3.72 32.64
N ALA A 14 18.01 -2.67 32.46
CA ALA A 14 17.02 -2.24 33.45
C ALA A 14 15.91 -3.28 33.66
N ILE A 15 15.46 -3.95 32.60
CA ILE A 15 14.47 -5.04 32.67
C ILE A 15 15.01 -6.21 33.47
N LEU A 16 16.27 -6.59 33.23
CA LEU A 16 16.95 -7.67 33.97
C LEU A 16 17.16 -7.30 35.43
N ALA A 17 17.71 -6.12 35.71
CA ALA A 17 17.98 -5.63 37.07
C ALA A 17 16.70 -5.56 37.92
N ARG A 18 15.57 -5.20 37.32
CA ARG A 18 14.28 -5.05 38.01
C ARG A 18 13.40 -6.30 37.95
N LYS A 19 13.90 -7.42 37.41
CA LYS A 19 13.15 -8.68 37.23
C LYS A 19 11.79 -8.48 36.53
N ILE A 20 11.74 -7.60 35.54
CA ILE A 20 10.52 -7.30 34.79
C ILE A 20 10.31 -8.40 33.74
N ARG A 21 9.07 -8.87 33.58
CA ARG A 21 8.69 -9.77 32.48
C ARG A 21 8.37 -8.95 31.24
N LEU A 22 9.22 -9.04 30.21
CA LEU A 22 8.97 -8.46 28.90
C LEU A 22 8.18 -9.46 28.04
N ILE A 23 7.01 -9.06 27.54
CA ILE A 23 6.24 -9.83 26.56
C ILE A 23 6.36 -9.13 25.21
N ASP A 24 7.06 -9.76 24.28
CA ASP A 24 7.21 -9.25 22.91
C ASP A 24 6.06 -9.75 22.03
N TYR A 25 5.04 -8.89 21.87
CA TYR A 25 3.88 -9.16 21.00
C TYR A 25 4.26 -9.29 19.52
N GLU A 26 5.45 -8.80 19.13
CA GLU A 26 5.97 -8.97 17.78
C GLU A 26 6.17 -10.45 17.41
N ARG A 27 6.42 -11.28 18.42
CA ARG A 27 6.82 -12.69 18.28
C ARG A 27 5.72 -13.68 18.62
N MET A 28 4.51 -13.21 18.95
CA MET A 28 3.40 -14.12 19.19
C MET A 28 3.00 -14.84 17.90
N THR A 29 3.19 -16.15 17.87
CA THR A 29 2.80 -17.03 16.78
C THR A 29 1.75 -18.04 17.24
N ASN A 30 0.88 -18.47 16.33
CA ASN A 30 -0.02 -19.60 16.59
C ASN A 30 0.74 -20.94 16.50
N ASP A 31 0.04 -22.05 16.74
CA ASP A 31 0.62 -23.41 16.69
C ASP A 31 1.17 -23.79 15.30
N ARG A 32 0.84 -23.02 14.26
CA ARG A 32 1.35 -23.19 12.89
C ARG A 32 2.55 -22.28 12.59
N GLY A 33 3.06 -21.55 13.59
CA GLY A 33 4.18 -20.61 13.43
C GLY A 33 3.81 -19.29 12.76
N GLU A 34 2.52 -19.02 12.53
CA GLU A 34 2.07 -17.77 11.92
C GLU A 34 1.93 -16.68 12.99
N ARG A 35 2.52 -15.52 12.72
CA ARG A 35 2.42 -14.37 13.61
C ARG A 35 0.96 -13.91 13.77
N ILE A 36 0.52 -13.77 15.03
CA ILE A 36 -0.86 -13.43 15.42
C ILE A 36 -1.09 -11.93 15.30
N VAL A 37 -0.16 -11.12 15.81
CA VAL A 37 -0.27 -9.65 15.78
C VAL A 37 0.41 -9.11 14.51
N LYS A 38 -0.40 -8.72 13.52
CA LYS A 38 0.05 -8.16 12.24
C LYS A 38 -0.67 -6.84 11.95
N PHE A 39 0.09 -5.75 11.85
CA PHE A 39 -0.43 -4.45 11.41
C PHE A 39 -0.38 -4.25 9.89
N GLY A 40 0.12 -5.24 9.14
CA GLY A 40 0.40 -5.11 7.72
C GLY A 40 -0.81 -4.62 6.91
N ARG A 41 -1.98 -5.21 7.11
CA ARG A 41 -3.21 -4.77 6.42
C ARG A 41 -3.52 -3.30 6.65
N PHE A 42 -3.52 -2.85 7.91
CA PHE A 42 -3.81 -1.46 8.25
C PHE A 42 -2.75 -0.50 7.72
N ALA A 43 -1.47 -0.90 7.72
CA ALA A 43 -0.41 -0.13 7.10
C ALA A 43 -0.63 0.05 5.58
N GLY A 44 -1.12 -0.98 4.90
CA GLY A 44 -1.50 -0.90 3.49
C GLY A 44 -2.67 0.04 3.23
N VAL A 45 -3.72 -0.09 4.04
CA VAL A 45 -4.90 0.78 3.98
C VAL A 45 -4.50 2.24 4.16
N ALA A 46 -3.77 2.55 5.25
CA ALA A 46 -3.30 3.90 5.53
C ALA A 46 -2.38 4.44 4.43
N GLY A 47 -1.42 3.64 3.97
CA GLY A 47 -0.49 4.06 2.91
C GLY A 47 -1.19 4.40 1.59
N MET A 48 -2.18 3.61 1.17
CA MET A 48 -2.95 3.93 -0.04
C MET A 48 -3.75 5.22 0.12
N MET A 49 -4.34 5.43 1.30
CA MET A 49 -5.11 6.63 1.60
C MET A 49 -4.24 7.88 1.63
N ASP A 50 -3.04 7.81 2.21
CA ASP A 50 -2.07 8.91 2.21
C ASP A 50 -1.62 9.26 0.80
N VAL A 51 -1.39 8.26 -0.06
CA VAL A 51 -1.05 8.49 -1.47
C VAL A 51 -2.18 9.22 -2.21
N LEU A 52 -3.43 8.79 -2.04
CA LEU A 52 -4.59 9.45 -2.67
C LEU A 52 -4.78 10.88 -2.15
N ASN A 53 -4.65 11.10 -0.84
CA ASN A 53 -4.76 12.42 -0.24
C ASN A 53 -3.61 13.35 -0.68
N GLY A 54 -2.38 12.84 -0.73
CA GLY A 54 -1.22 13.57 -1.22
C GLY A 54 -1.33 13.93 -2.71
N LEU A 55 -1.90 13.04 -3.52
CA LEU A 55 -2.18 13.30 -4.93
C LEU A 55 -3.23 14.41 -5.11
N GLY A 56 -4.32 14.36 -4.33
CA GLY A 56 -5.34 15.41 -4.29
C GLY A 56 -4.77 16.75 -3.84
N ASN A 57 -3.90 16.77 -2.83
CA ASN A 57 -3.23 17.98 -2.38
C ASN A 57 -2.30 18.56 -3.46
N LYS A 58 -1.49 17.72 -4.10
CA LYS A 58 -0.53 18.18 -5.12
C LYS A 58 -1.20 18.78 -6.35
N LEU A 59 -2.37 18.26 -6.73
CA LEU A 59 -3.03 18.63 -7.99
C LEU A 59 -4.14 19.65 -7.82
N LEU A 60 -4.80 19.66 -6.66
CA LEU A 60 -5.99 20.48 -6.41
C LEU A 60 -5.83 21.38 -5.17
N GLY A 61 -4.75 21.22 -4.38
CA GLY A 61 -4.60 21.91 -3.10
C GLY A 61 -5.58 21.44 -2.01
N LEU A 62 -6.21 20.28 -2.23
CA LEU A 62 -7.28 19.76 -1.38
C LEU A 62 -6.77 18.62 -0.50
N ALA A 63 -5.86 18.92 0.44
CA ALA A 63 -5.56 18.01 1.55
C ALA A 63 -6.75 17.94 2.50
N ARG A 64 -7.21 16.74 2.82
CA ARG A 64 -8.29 16.52 3.78
C ARG A 64 -7.85 15.60 4.90
N ASN A 65 -8.19 15.97 6.12
CA ASN A 65 -8.06 15.10 7.28
C ASN A 65 -9.36 14.33 7.46
N TYR A 66 -9.25 13.03 7.71
CA TYR A 66 -10.39 12.17 7.96
C TYR A 66 -10.27 11.61 9.39
N PRO A 67 -11.32 11.75 10.22
CA PRO A 67 -11.25 11.40 11.63
C PRO A 67 -11.24 9.88 11.88
N ASP A 68 -11.72 9.10 10.90
CA ASP A 68 -11.84 7.65 10.99
C ASP A 68 -11.78 6.98 9.61
N LEU A 69 -11.57 5.66 9.61
CA LEU A 69 -11.48 4.84 8.39
C LEU A 69 -12.76 4.84 7.55
N GLY A 70 -13.94 4.94 8.18
CA GLY A 70 -15.22 4.97 7.48
C GLY A 70 -15.39 6.26 6.68
N SER A 71 -15.12 7.41 7.30
CA SER A 71 -15.13 8.72 6.64
C SER A 71 -14.17 8.76 5.45
N LEU A 72 -12.99 8.20 5.62
CA LEU A 72 -11.94 8.13 4.59
C LEU A 72 -12.35 7.23 3.41
N ARG A 73 -12.90 6.04 3.68
CA ARG A 73 -13.47 5.15 2.64
C ARG A 73 -14.64 5.81 1.90
N GLY A 74 -15.49 6.53 2.62
CA GLY A 74 -16.57 7.33 2.03
C GLY A 74 -16.05 8.34 1.00
N ALA A 75 -14.93 9.00 1.30
CA ALA A 75 -14.29 9.93 0.38
C ALA A 75 -13.65 9.24 -0.84
N VAL A 76 -13.01 8.09 -0.66
CA VAL A 76 -12.48 7.28 -1.77
C VAL A 76 -13.61 6.84 -2.70
N ARG A 77 -14.76 6.41 -2.16
CA ARG A 77 -15.95 6.09 -2.98
C ARG A 77 -16.51 7.29 -3.71
N ALA A 78 -16.54 8.46 -3.07
CA ALA A 78 -16.96 9.70 -3.71
C ALA A 78 -16.03 10.05 -4.88
N LEU A 79 -14.71 9.91 -4.69
CA LEU A 79 -13.71 10.03 -5.77
C LEU A 79 -13.96 9.00 -6.88
N GLY A 80 -14.25 7.74 -6.53
CA GLY A 80 -14.58 6.71 -7.51
C GLY A 80 -15.80 7.05 -8.36
N ASN A 81 -16.86 7.59 -7.73
CA ASN A 81 -18.05 8.07 -8.45
C ASN A 81 -17.73 9.24 -9.40
N GLU A 82 -16.84 10.14 -8.99
CA GLU A 82 -16.39 11.26 -9.82
C GLU A 82 -15.59 10.77 -11.02
N ILE A 83 -14.67 9.83 -10.82
CA ILE A 83 -13.90 9.18 -11.90
C ILE A 83 -14.85 8.46 -12.87
N ALA A 84 -15.85 7.74 -12.38
CA ALA A 84 -16.80 7.04 -13.23
C ALA A 84 -17.63 8.01 -14.10
N LYS A 85 -18.01 9.18 -13.56
CA LYS A 85 -18.83 10.18 -14.26
C LYS A 85 -18.01 11.06 -15.21
N ASN A 86 -16.97 11.70 -14.67
CA ASN A 86 -16.23 12.77 -15.33
C ASN A 86 -14.87 12.31 -15.86
N GLY A 87 -14.44 11.10 -15.50
CA GLY A 87 -13.13 10.56 -15.85
C GLY A 87 -12.01 11.17 -15.03
N VAL A 88 -10.86 10.52 -15.04
CA VAL A 88 -9.61 11.06 -14.54
C VAL A 88 -9.20 12.27 -15.38
N PRO A 89 -8.67 13.35 -14.76
CA PRO A 89 -8.09 14.49 -15.48
C PRO A 89 -6.98 14.06 -16.45
N ALA A 90 -6.93 14.69 -17.64
CA ALA A 90 -5.96 14.34 -18.68
C ALA A 90 -4.49 14.29 -18.21
N PRO A 91 -3.99 15.20 -17.34
CA PRO A 91 -2.60 15.15 -16.86
C PRO A 91 -2.26 13.91 -16.00
N MET A 92 -3.26 13.18 -15.51
CA MET A 92 -3.08 11.99 -14.67
C MET A 92 -3.30 10.68 -15.44
N MET A 93 -3.54 10.76 -16.75
CA MET A 93 -3.81 9.59 -17.56
C MET A 93 -2.52 8.94 -18.11
N PRO A 94 -2.41 7.60 -18.08
CA PRO A 94 -3.29 6.66 -17.39
C PRO A 94 -3.10 6.69 -15.87
N PHE A 95 -4.20 6.56 -15.11
CA PHE A 95 -4.11 6.45 -13.65
C PHE A 95 -3.81 5.00 -13.26
N VAL A 96 -2.53 4.72 -13.01
CA VAL A 96 -2.02 3.37 -12.69
C VAL A 96 -1.50 3.33 -11.26
N CYS A 97 -1.91 2.31 -10.50
CA CYS A 97 -1.37 1.97 -9.19
C CYS A 97 -0.63 0.63 -9.27
N VAL A 98 0.66 0.63 -8.93
CA VAL A 98 1.49 -0.57 -8.89
C VAL A 98 1.70 -0.99 -7.44
N PHE A 99 1.27 -2.20 -7.12
CA PHE A 99 1.43 -2.83 -5.81
C PHE A 99 2.60 -3.82 -5.87
N THR A 100 3.65 -3.59 -5.08
CA THR A 100 4.80 -4.49 -5.03
C THR A 100 4.62 -5.55 -3.96
N GLY A 101 4.65 -6.82 -4.37
CA GLY A 101 4.49 -7.98 -3.50
C GLY A 101 3.04 -8.34 -3.18
N ASN A 102 2.86 -9.52 -2.56
CA ASN A 102 1.54 -10.13 -2.27
C ASN A 102 1.27 -10.30 -0.76
N GLY A 103 1.97 -9.51 0.06
CA GLY A 103 1.83 -9.53 1.52
C GLY A 103 0.57 -8.83 2.02
N ALA A 104 0.34 -8.89 3.34
CA ALA A 104 -0.81 -8.25 3.98
C ALA A 104 -0.89 -6.73 3.74
N VAL A 105 0.27 -6.06 3.60
CA VAL A 105 0.34 -4.62 3.28
C VAL A 105 -0.19 -4.34 1.87
N SER A 106 0.31 -5.07 0.87
CA SER A 106 -0.15 -4.93 -0.51
C SER A 106 -1.65 -5.19 -0.62
N LYS A 107 -2.15 -6.26 0.01
CA LYS A 107 -3.59 -6.57 0.05
C LYS A 107 -4.41 -5.46 0.72
N GLY A 108 -3.92 -4.90 1.83
CA GLY A 108 -4.59 -3.76 2.49
C GLY A 108 -4.67 -2.51 1.61
N ALA A 109 -3.63 -2.21 0.83
CA ALA A 109 -3.66 -1.11 -0.12
C ALA A 109 -4.66 -1.37 -1.26
N GLN A 110 -4.68 -2.61 -1.77
CA GLN A 110 -5.63 -3.04 -2.80
C GLN A 110 -7.09 -2.95 -2.33
N GLU A 111 -7.38 -3.21 -1.06
CA GLU A 111 -8.74 -3.04 -0.51
C GLU A 111 -9.29 -1.62 -0.67
N VAL A 112 -8.43 -0.61 -0.53
CA VAL A 112 -8.81 0.79 -0.72
C VAL A 112 -8.93 1.11 -2.20
N PHE A 113 -7.96 0.66 -3.01
CA PHE A 113 -7.98 0.83 -4.46
C PHE A 113 -9.24 0.24 -5.10
N ASN A 114 -9.72 -0.90 -4.59
CA ASN A 114 -10.90 -1.58 -5.09
C ASN A 114 -12.21 -0.81 -4.88
N GLU A 115 -12.20 0.26 -4.08
CA GLU A 115 -13.34 1.17 -3.95
C GLU A 115 -13.45 2.17 -5.12
N LEU A 116 -12.41 2.30 -5.94
CA LEU A 116 -12.43 3.05 -7.18
C LEU A 116 -12.97 2.17 -8.33
N PRO A 117 -13.53 2.75 -9.40
CA PRO A 117 -13.75 2.00 -10.63
C PRO A 117 -12.39 1.56 -11.17
N HIS A 118 -12.13 0.26 -11.24
CA HIS A 118 -10.78 -0.24 -11.49
C HIS A 118 -10.75 -1.49 -12.37
N ARG A 119 -9.57 -1.75 -12.95
CA ARG A 119 -9.24 -2.99 -13.64
C ARG A 119 -7.80 -3.40 -13.32
N TYR A 120 -7.60 -4.65 -12.94
CA TYR A 120 -6.26 -5.21 -12.82
C TYR A 120 -5.74 -5.63 -14.19
N VAL A 121 -4.49 -5.29 -14.48
CA VAL A 121 -3.81 -5.57 -15.76
C VAL A 121 -2.43 -6.18 -15.51
N SER A 122 -1.90 -6.89 -16.51
CA SER A 122 -0.53 -7.41 -16.43
C SER A 122 0.49 -6.28 -16.58
N MET A 123 1.75 -6.57 -16.29
CA MET A 123 2.84 -5.61 -16.45
C MET A 123 3.00 -5.19 -17.93
N GLU A 124 2.86 -6.14 -18.86
CA GLU A 124 2.93 -5.91 -20.30
C GLU A 124 1.76 -5.05 -20.78
N GLU A 125 0.55 -5.34 -20.30
CA GLU A 125 -0.62 -4.53 -20.64
C GLU A 125 -0.51 -3.11 -20.07
N MET A 126 0.04 -2.94 -18.87
CA MET A 126 0.32 -1.62 -18.31
C MET A 126 1.28 -0.82 -19.18
N GLN A 127 2.38 -1.43 -19.64
CA GLN A 127 3.32 -0.78 -20.56
C GLN A 127 2.60 -0.34 -21.85
N PHE A 128 1.81 -1.23 -22.44
CA PHE A 128 1.02 -0.91 -23.62
C PHE A 128 0.03 0.23 -23.38
N LEU A 129 -0.66 0.28 -22.24
CA LEU A 129 -1.61 1.36 -21.91
C LEU A 129 -0.93 2.73 -21.79
N VAL A 130 0.27 2.76 -21.20
CA VAL A 130 1.07 3.98 -21.03
C VAL A 130 1.61 4.47 -22.38
N GLU A 131 2.10 3.56 -23.23
CA GLU A 131 2.70 3.91 -24.53
C GLU A 131 1.66 4.25 -25.60
N SER A 132 0.54 3.52 -25.63
CA SER A 132 -0.49 3.69 -26.66
C SER A 132 -1.42 4.87 -26.39
N GLY A 133 -1.50 5.35 -25.13
CA GLY A 133 -2.44 6.39 -24.72
C GLY A 133 -3.92 6.00 -24.80
N ARG A 134 -4.23 4.71 -25.01
CA ARG A 134 -5.60 4.20 -25.20
C ARG A 134 -6.32 3.78 -23.91
N ALA A 135 -5.88 4.33 -22.78
CA ALA A 135 -6.47 4.02 -21.49
C ALA A 135 -7.86 4.65 -21.35
N ASP A 136 -8.80 3.89 -20.79
CA ASP A 136 -10.13 4.37 -20.42
C ASP A 136 -9.98 5.31 -19.22
N ARG A 137 -10.45 6.54 -19.40
CA ARG A 137 -10.39 7.60 -18.39
C ARG A 137 -11.32 7.36 -17.22
N ARG A 138 -12.30 6.47 -17.33
CA ARG A 138 -13.29 6.20 -16.28
C ARG A 138 -12.90 5.11 -15.30
N ILE A 139 -11.70 4.53 -15.46
CA ILE A 139 -11.20 3.48 -14.57
C ILE A 139 -9.75 3.73 -14.18
N ALA A 140 -9.39 3.27 -12.99
CA ALA A 140 -8.03 3.16 -12.50
C ALA A 140 -7.44 1.79 -12.86
N TYR A 141 -6.14 1.71 -13.14
CA TYR A 141 -5.47 0.46 -13.47
C TYR A 141 -4.62 -0.03 -12.31
N GLY A 142 -4.83 -1.26 -11.88
CA GLY A 142 -4.04 -1.91 -10.83
C GLY A 142 -3.05 -2.90 -11.42
N VAL A 143 -1.80 -2.89 -10.95
CA VAL A 143 -0.80 -3.93 -11.29
C VAL A 143 -0.25 -4.50 -10.00
N VAL A 144 -0.21 -5.81 -9.87
CA VAL A 144 0.48 -6.49 -8.77
C VAL A 144 1.80 -7.02 -9.31
N ALA A 145 2.89 -6.32 -8.99
CA ALA A 145 4.22 -6.67 -9.47
C ALA A 145 4.90 -7.64 -8.50
N GLU A 146 5.44 -8.72 -9.05
CA GLU A 146 6.28 -9.68 -8.36
C GLU A 146 7.76 -9.33 -8.54
N PRO A 147 8.65 -9.80 -7.65
CA PRO A 147 10.09 -9.52 -7.78
C PRO A 147 10.67 -9.82 -9.15
N ARG A 148 10.17 -10.85 -9.85
CA ARG A 148 10.59 -11.20 -11.22
C ARG A 148 10.28 -10.12 -12.27
N ASP A 149 9.31 -9.24 -12.00
CA ASP A 149 8.85 -8.23 -12.94
C ASP A 149 9.71 -6.96 -12.89
N TYR A 150 10.41 -6.72 -11.78
CA TYR A 150 11.21 -5.49 -11.58
C TYR A 150 12.65 -5.73 -11.11
N MET A 151 13.04 -6.94 -10.72
CA MET A 151 14.42 -7.28 -10.42
C MET A 151 15.12 -7.82 -11.67
N LYS A 152 16.12 -7.07 -12.18
CA LYS A 152 17.08 -7.59 -13.15
C LYS A 152 18.31 -8.12 -12.40
N ASN A 153 18.64 -9.39 -12.59
CA ASN A 153 19.85 -9.97 -12.01
C ASN A 153 21.07 -9.42 -12.76
N THR A 154 21.75 -8.44 -12.17
CA THR A 154 22.91 -7.77 -12.78
C THR A 154 24.18 -8.63 -12.78
N LYS A 155 24.18 -9.80 -12.12
CA LYS A 155 25.34 -10.72 -12.11
C LYS A 155 25.35 -11.73 -13.25
N TYR A 156 24.23 -11.96 -13.94
CA TYR A 156 24.14 -12.88 -15.07
C TYR A 156 23.12 -12.36 -16.10
N PRO A 157 23.56 -11.67 -17.17
CA PRO A 157 22.66 -11.29 -18.25
C PRO A 157 22.18 -12.55 -19.00
N ARG A 158 20.92 -12.50 -19.48
CA ARG A 158 20.32 -13.56 -20.31
C ARG A 158 20.96 -13.61 -21.69
#